data_AF-A0A2M7A858-F1
#
_entry.id   AF-A0A2M7A858-F1
#
_cell.length_a   1.000
_cell.length_b   1.000
_cell.length_c   1.000
_cell.angle_alpha   90.00
_cell.angle_beta   90.00
_cell.angle_gamma   90.00
#
_symmetry.space_group_name_H-M   'P 1'
#
loop_
_entity.id
_entity.type
_entity.pdbx_description
1 polymer ?
#
loop_
_entity_poly.entity_id
_entity_poly.type
_entity_poly.pdbx_seq_one_letter_code
_entity_poly.pdbx_strand_id
1 'polypeptide(L)' 'MEIKCNNCGCKEFVTQPNRYDIYEVIENKLVLSESPFIEEKIELFCRECSEDLQNAVDLISE' A
#
# COMPACT_ATOMS: atom_id res chain seq x y z
N MET A 1 -0.98 2.04 20.26
CA MET A 1 -2.30 2.29 19.64
C MET A 1 -2.46 1.32 18.49
N GLU A 2 -3.63 0.71 18.30
CA GLU A 2 -3.89 -0.12 17.11
C GLU A 2 -4.35 0.80 15.98
N ILE A 3 -3.62 0.83 14.86
CA ILE A 3 -4.03 1.57 13.67
C ILE A 3 -5.18 0.80 13.01
N LYS A 4 -6.31 1.48 12.80
CA LYS A 4 -7.50 0.95 12.11
C LYS A 4 -8.04 2.03 11.18
N CYS A 5 -8.62 1.65 10.07
CA CYS A 5 -9.35 2.57 9.20
C CYS A 5 -10.53 3.20 9.97
N ASN A 6 -10.69 4.52 9.89
CA ASN A 6 -11.75 5.24 10.60
C ASN A 6 -13.13 4.97 10.01
N ASN A 7 -13.21 4.68 8.71
CA ASN A 7 -14.46 4.40 8.03
C ASN A 7 -14.97 2.97 8.23
N CYS A 8 -14.10 1.95 8.18
CA CYS A 8 -14.54 0.54 8.24
C CYS A 8 -13.95 -0.27 9.40
N GLY A 9 -13.01 0.26 10.17
CA GLY A 9 -12.33 -0.45 11.26
C GLY A 9 -11.34 -1.53 10.82
N CYS A 10 -11.13 -1.72 9.52
CA CYS A 10 -10.16 -2.67 8.98
C CYS A 10 -8.73 -2.31 9.43
N LYS A 11 -7.90 -3.35 9.65
CA LYS A 11 -6.49 -3.23 10.07
C LYS A 11 -5.50 -3.57 8.96
N GLU A 12 -6.01 -3.86 7.77
CA GLU A 12 -5.21 -4.15 6.59
C GLU A 12 -5.17 -2.93 5.68
N PHE A 13 -3.97 -2.59 5.22
CA PHE A 13 -3.70 -1.42 4.41
C PHE A 13 -2.91 -1.85 3.18
N VAL A 14 -3.13 -1.12 2.09
CA VAL A 14 -2.46 -1.32 0.81
C VAL A 14 -1.92 0.01 0.33
N THR A 15 -0.81 -0.02 -0.38
CA THR A 15 -0.25 1.17 -1.02
C THR A 15 -0.82 1.27 -2.43
N GLN A 16 -1.05 2.49 -2.94
CA GLN A 16 -1.35 2.63 -4.36
C GLN A 16 -0.16 2.12 -5.19
N PRO A 17 -0.42 1.66 -6.44
CA PRO A 17 0.45 0.71 -7.10
C PRO A 17 1.87 1.23 -7.11
N ASN A 18 2.77 0.41 -6.57
CA ASN A 18 4.19 0.66 -6.68
C ASN A 18 4.50 0.67 -8.18
N ARG A 19 4.69 1.86 -8.76
CA ARG A 19 4.94 2.03 -10.20
C ARG A 19 6.25 1.37 -10.66
N TYR A 20 6.98 0.82 -9.72
CA TYR A 20 8.28 0.24 -9.88
C TYR A 20 8.27 -1.27 -9.69
N ASP A 21 7.12 -1.87 -9.33
CA ASP A 21 6.96 -3.33 -9.40
C ASP A 21 7.18 -3.78 -10.85
N ILE A 22 8.22 -4.56 -11.07
CA ILE A 22 8.57 -5.12 -12.37
C ILE A 22 7.90 -6.48 -12.46
N TYR A 23 7.00 -6.63 -13.43
CA TYR A 23 6.38 -7.91 -13.74
C TYR A 23 6.96 -8.51 -15.02
N GLU A 24 7.14 -9.82 -15.03
CA GLU A 24 7.56 -10.59 -16.19
C GLU A 24 6.44 -11.54 -16.63
N VAL A 25 6.38 -11.82 -17.93
CA VAL A 25 5.46 -12.81 -18.49
C VAL A 25 6.18 -14.14 -18.63
N ILE A 26 5.85 -15.11 -17.78
CA ILE A 26 6.41 -16.46 -17.78
C ILE A 26 5.28 -17.45 -18.03
N GLU A 27 5.38 -18.27 -19.07
CA GLU A 27 4.36 -19.27 -19.44
C GLU A 27 2.94 -18.70 -19.51
N ASN A 28 2.79 -17.51 -20.12
CA ASN A 28 1.50 -16.82 -20.26
C ASN A 28 0.85 -16.40 -18.93
N LYS A 29 1.66 -16.26 -17.87
CA LYS A 29 1.26 -15.71 -16.56
C LYS A 29 2.10 -14.47 -16.25
N LEU A 30 1.47 -13.46 -15.65
CA LEU A 30 2.15 -12.29 -15.12
C LEU A 30 2.70 -12.62 -13.73
N VAL A 31 4.02 -12.52 -13.56
CA VAL A 31 4.74 -12.87 -12.33
C VAL A 31 5.53 -11.64 -11.86
N LEU A 32 5.45 -11.30 -10.58
CA LEU A 32 6.27 -10.24 -9.99
C LEU A 32 7.74 -10.68 -9.98
N SER A 33 8.60 -9.94 -10.68
CA SER A 33 10.04 -10.18 -10.78
C SER A 33 10.80 -9.39 -9.73
N GLU A 34 10.55 -8.08 -9.63
CA GLU A 34 11.24 -7.19 -8.69
C GLU A 34 10.27 -6.17 -8.10
N SER A 35 10.48 -5.79 -6.84
CA SER A 35 9.81 -4.67 -6.20
C SER A 35 10.89 -3.81 -5.53
N PRO A 36 11.45 -2.81 -6.24
CA PRO A 36 12.45 -1.94 -5.66
C PRO A 36 11.80 -1.11 -4.55
N PHE A 37 12.49 -1.05 -3.41
CA PHE A 37 12.11 -0.17 -2.31
C PHE A 37 12.61 1.24 -2.62
N ILE A 38 11.75 2.22 -2.44
CA ILE A 38 12.00 3.61 -2.83
C ILE A 38 11.56 4.47 -1.67
N GLU A 39 12.40 5.41 -1.28
CA GLU A 39 12.11 6.36 -0.19
C GLU A 39 11.10 7.45 -0.59
N GLU A 40 10.30 7.23 -1.64
CA GLU A 40 9.22 8.15 -2.01
C GLU A 40 8.06 8.07 -1.02
N LYS A 41 7.26 9.14 -0.97
CA LYS A 41 6.07 9.21 -0.12
C LYS A 41 5.10 8.10 -0.49
N ILE A 42 5.00 7.09 0.37
CA ILE A 42 4.06 5.98 0.21
C ILE A 42 2.67 6.48 0.59
N GLU A 43 1.75 6.46 -0.39
CA GLU A 43 0.33 6.69 -0.14
C GLU A 43 -0.32 5.39 0.38
N LEU A 44 -0.95 5.46 1.56
CA LEU A 44 -1.58 4.31 2.23
C LEU A 44 -3.10 4.38 2.10
N PHE A 45 -3.72 3.25 1.79
CA PHE A 45 -5.16 3.11 1.61
C PHE A 45 -5.68 1.93 2.43
N CYS A 46 -6.93 2.02 2.89
CA CYS A 46 -7.58 0.88 3.52
C CYS A 46 -7.84 -0.22 2.49
N ARG A 47 -7.48 -1.47 2.81
CA ARG A 47 -7.72 -2.63 1.93
C ARG A 47 -9.20 -2.86 1.61
N GLU A 48 -10.09 -2.58 2.56
CA GLU A 48 -11.51 -2.95 2.46
C GLU A 48 -12.37 -1.83 1.87
N CYS A 49 -12.17 -0.57 2.29
CA CYS A 49 -13.00 0.55 1.83
C CYS A 49 -12.28 1.55 0.94
N SER A 50 -10.99 1.33 0.65
CA SER A 50 -10.15 2.21 -0.16
C SER A 50 -10.06 3.66 0.33
N GLU A 51 -10.41 3.90 1.61
CA GLU A 51 -10.19 5.19 2.25
C GLU A 51 -8.70 5.54 2.23
N ASP A 52 -8.37 6.77 1.83
CA ASP A 52 -7.01 7.29 1.85
C ASP A 52 -6.62 7.66 3.27
N LEU A 53 -5.52 7.06 3.75
CA LEU A 53 -4.96 7.29 5.08
C LEU A 53 -3.91 8.40 5.09
N GLN A 54 -3.65 9.14 4.02
CA GLN A 54 -2.74 10.30 4.01
C GLN A 54 -3.07 11.33 5.09
N ASN A 55 -4.35 11.48 5.47
CA ASN A 55 -4.77 12.33 6.59
C ASN A 55 -4.58 11.68 7.98
N ALA A 56 -4.19 10.41 8.04
CA ALA A 56 -3.89 9.66 9.26
C ALA A 56 -2.38 9.47 9.49
N VAL A 57 -1.51 10.01 8.62
CA VAL A 57 -0.04 9.85 8.67
C VAL A 57 0.64 10.71 9.75
N ASP A 58 -0.10 11.45 10.57
CA ASP A 58 0.44 11.93 11.87
C ASP A 58 0.77 10.76 12.84
N LEU A 59 0.48 9.51 12.46
CA LEU A 59 0.73 8.31 13.26
C LEU A 59 2.16 7.76 13.18
N ILE A 60 3.05 8.38 12.40
CA ILE A 60 4.47 8.00 12.30
C ILE A 60 5.34 9.25 12.40
N SER A 61 5.39 9.85 13.57
CA SER A 61 6.48 10.77 13.93
C SER A 61 6.99 10.33 15.30
N GLU A 62 8.14 9.64 15.28
CA GLU A 62 9.03 9.53 16.45
C GLU A 62 9.76 10.86 16.66
#